data_AF-A0AAV4W4S4-F1
#
_entry.id   AF-A0AAV4W4S4-F1
#
_cell.length_a   1.000
_cell.length_b   1.000
_cell.length_c   1.000
_cell.angle_alpha   90.00
_cell.angle_beta   90.00
_cell.angle_gamma   90.00
#
_symmetry.space_group_name_H-M   'P 1'
#
loop_
_entity.id
_entity.type
_entity.pdbx_description
1 polymer ?
#
loop_
_entity_poly.entity_id
_entity_poly.type
_entity_poly.pdbx_seq_one_letter_code
_entity_poly.pdbx_strand_id
1 'polypeptide(L)'
;MIYWTTNATSPTAWKMCSCEDDPVTCTCLSLANYAYACARKGNPFVLASFRIACPLGLVYVSCADPCSYTCNEIANVPTECRESCVEGCVCPPGKALNEHGQCVYMSSCSCVHSGHFYPPEFLQRRGKEMCECSQGHWDCYEATAADLILTPPTNIAMECDRSAHLVPTDCMTNCPLTCTNYLHHQPCTVAACHPGCICQNGYVLDATSGACVEPYNCPCHHGGKSYEEGEEVKMDCNKCVCEGGSWNCDSHSCPALCSAWGDSHFETFDGNLYDFEGTCEYVLVKARINDNEFFSVIFQNVPCGMGSEATCGKAISVTLGGTSISLTRLHPLPSLPENSRLTVTPIGMFTLVESDIGISVQWDRNTRVYVTAQPIWKNKMQGLCGDFNGDASDDFRSPSGGMPLVLAKDFADSWRVHKFCPKAKHPDDACGRNPREGPGLDINVAYSRLTSSSLVIIKSK
;
A
#
# COMPACT_ATOMS: atom_id res chain seq x y z
N MET A 1 -33.77 -51.10 -9.91
CA MET A 1 -35.00 -51.29 -9.12
C MET A 1 -34.63 -52.01 -7.85
N ILE A 2 -34.58 -51.31 -6.71
CA ILE A 2 -34.42 -51.93 -5.40
C ILE A 2 -35.84 -52.25 -4.91
N TYR A 3 -36.14 -53.53 -4.68
CA TYR A 3 -37.44 -53.96 -4.18
C TYR A 3 -37.50 -53.68 -2.67
N TRP A 4 -38.36 -52.74 -2.27
CA TRP A 4 -38.74 -52.56 -0.88
C TRP A 4 -39.80 -53.61 -0.53
N THR A 5 -39.46 -54.58 0.31
CA THR A 5 -40.48 -55.39 0.97
C THR A 5 -41.04 -54.56 2.12
N THR A 6 -42.31 -54.17 2.02
CA THR A 6 -43.07 -53.52 3.08
C THR A 6 -43.36 -54.53 4.18
N ASN A 7 -42.34 -54.89 4.95
CA ASN A 7 -42.52 -55.53 6.25
C ASN A 7 -42.39 -54.46 7.34
N ALA A 8 -43.46 -54.28 8.11
CA ALA A 8 -43.59 -53.30 9.20
C ALA A 8 -42.66 -53.57 10.41
N THR A 9 -41.67 -54.46 10.26
CA THR A 9 -40.65 -54.79 11.25
C THR A 9 -39.26 -54.27 10.87
N SER A 10 -39.12 -53.56 9.74
CA SER A 10 -37.85 -52.91 9.42
C SER A 10 -37.66 -51.63 10.24
N PRO A 11 -36.48 -51.40 10.87
CA PRO A 11 -36.20 -50.20 11.67
C PRO A 11 -36.43 -48.88 10.92
N THR A 12 -36.31 -48.92 9.59
CA THR A 12 -36.58 -47.84 8.65
C THR A 12 -38.07 -47.52 8.53
N ALA A 13 -38.96 -48.52 8.49
CA ALA A 13 -40.41 -48.31 8.41
C ALA A 13 -40.97 -47.70 9.70
N TRP A 14 -40.49 -48.14 10.87
CA TRP A 14 -40.90 -47.58 12.16
C TRP A 14 -40.52 -46.09 12.29
N LYS A 15 -39.25 -45.73 12.02
CA LYS A 15 -38.76 -44.35 12.10
C LYS A 15 -39.44 -43.40 11.12
N MET A 16 -39.93 -43.92 9.99
CA MET A 16 -40.66 -43.14 8.99
C MET A 16 -42.12 -42.85 9.39
N CYS A 17 -42.74 -43.75 10.16
CA CYS A 17 -44.09 -43.56 10.70
C CYS A 17 -44.13 -42.77 12.02
N SER A 18 -43.00 -42.66 12.73
CA SER A 18 -42.89 -41.99 14.04
C SER A 18 -42.16 -40.63 13.98
N CYS A 19 -41.96 -40.07 12.80
CA CYS A 19 -41.24 -38.80 12.60
C CYS A 19 -42.21 -37.62 12.61
N GLU A 20 -41.95 -36.61 13.43
CA GLU A 20 -42.70 -35.34 13.48
C GLU A 20 -42.12 -34.27 12.52
N ASP A 21 -40.87 -34.45 12.08
CA ASP A 21 -40.15 -33.59 11.12
C ASP A 21 -40.35 -34.03 9.66
N ASP A 22 -39.76 -33.30 8.69
CA ASP A 22 -39.85 -33.61 7.26
C ASP A 22 -39.46 -35.08 6.96
N PRO A 23 -40.29 -35.83 6.19
CA PRO A 23 -40.07 -37.25 5.90
C PRO A 23 -38.72 -37.55 5.24
N VAL A 24 -38.14 -36.58 4.51
CA VAL A 24 -36.82 -36.73 3.87
C VAL A 24 -35.72 -36.74 4.93
N THR A 25 -35.80 -35.88 5.95
CA THR A 25 -34.78 -35.78 7.01
C THR A 25 -34.73 -37.04 7.89
N CYS A 26 -35.88 -37.61 8.25
CA CYS A 26 -35.93 -38.84 9.05
C CYS A 26 -35.55 -40.11 8.29
N THR A 27 -35.84 -40.17 6.99
CA THR A 27 -35.40 -41.27 6.13
C THR A 27 -33.90 -41.21 5.86
N CYS A 28 -33.30 -40.00 5.77
CA CYS A 28 -31.86 -39.80 5.63
C CYS A 28 -31.04 -40.49 6.72
N LEU A 29 -31.40 -40.33 8.00
CA LEU A 29 -30.64 -40.94 9.10
C LEU A 29 -30.65 -42.48 9.02
N SER A 30 -31.75 -43.07 8.60
CA SER A 30 -31.88 -44.53 8.50
C SER A 30 -31.13 -45.08 7.28
N LEU A 31 -31.18 -44.36 6.15
CA LEU A 31 -30.42 -44.68 4.94
C LEU A 31 -28.90 -44.48 5.12
N ALA A 32 -28.49 -43.43 5.84
CA ALA A 32 -27.10 -43.17 6.19
C ALA A 32 -26.53 -44.29 7.08
N ASN A 33 -27.28 -44.74 8.10
CA ASN A 33 -26.86 -45.87 8.93
C ASN A 33 -26.70 -47.17 8.12
N TYR A 34 -27.59 -47.41 7.15
CA TYR A 34 -27.48 -48.57 6.26
C TYR A 34 -26.26 -48.46 5.33
N ALA A 35 -26.01 -47.28 4.76
CA ALA A 35 -24.82 -47.00 3.94
C ALA A 35 -23.52 -47.17 4.75
N TYR A 36 -23.48 -46.65 5.97
CA TYR A 36 -22.36 -46.80 6.91
C TYR A 36 -22.09 -48.28 7.25
N ALA A 37 -23.13 -49.05 7.54
CA ALA A 37 -23.00 -50.49 7.83
C ALA A 37 -22.48 -51.29 6.62
N CYS A 38 -22.84 -50.86 5.41
CA CYS A 38 -22.39 -51.47 4.16
C CYS A 38 -20.92 -51.10 3.84
N ALA A 39 -20.55 -49.84 4.05
CA ALA A 39 -19.18 -49.34 3.90
C ALA A 39 -18.20 -50.09 4.82
N ARG A 40 -18.57 -50.34 6.10
CA ARG A 40 -17.78 -51.14 7.04
C ARG A 40 -17.55 -52.59 6.63
N LYS A 41 -18.34 -53.12 5.69
CA LYS A 41 -18.17 -54.45 5.11
C LYS A 41 -17.48 -54.41 3.75
N GLY A 42 -16.81 -53.30 3.42
CA GLY A 42 -16.07 -53.12 2.15
C GLY A 42 -16.95 -52.83 0.94
N ASN A 43 -18.24 -52.50 1.13
CA ASN A 43 -19.17 -52.22 0.04
C ASN A 43 -19.75 -50.80 0.16
N PRO A 44 -18.92 -49.74 0.00
CA PRO A 44 -19.41 -48.37 0.06
C PRO A 44 -20.33 -48.08 -1.14
N PHE A 45 -21.47 -47.43 -0.90
CA PHE A 45 -22.33 -46.90 -1.95
C PHE A 45 -22.78 -45.49 -1.61
N VAL A 46 -22.99 -44.67 -2.64
CA VAL A 46 -23.43 -43.27 -2.49
C VAL A 46 -24.90 -43.18 -2.89
N LEU A 47 -25.74 -42.66 -2.00
CA LEU A 47 -27.14 -42.38 -2.31
C LEU A 47 -27.21 -41.16 -3.24
N ALA A 48 -27.57 -41.38 -4.50
CA ALA A 48 -27.55 -40.38 -5.57
C ALA A 48 -28.38 -39.11 -5.32
N SER A 49 -29.27 -39.13 -4.33
CA SER A 49 -30.20 -38.03 -4.00
C SER A 49 -29.63 -36.99 -3.04
N PHE A 50 -28.43 -37.20 -2.47
CA PHE A 50 -27.87 -36.29 -1.46
C PHE A 50 -26.42 -35.96 -1.81
N ARG A 51 -26.18 -34.80 -2.43
CA ARG A 51 -24.82 -34.30 -2.68
C ARG A 51 -24.34 -33.51 -1.48
N ILE A 52 -23.55 -34.13 -0.61
CA ILE A 52 -22.76 -33.38 0.37
C ILE A 52 -21.72 -32.57 -0.42
N ALA A 53 -21.82 -31.24 -0.35
CA ALA A 53 -20.90 -30.35 -1.02
C ALA A 53 -19.62 -30.21 -0.18
N CYS A 54 -18.51 -30.71 -0.69
CA CYS A 54 -17.21 -30.51 -0.06
C CYS A 54 -16.61 -29.15 -0.44
N PRO A 55 -15.84 -28.51 0.46
CA PRO A 55 -15.05 -27.33 0.14
C PRO A 55 -14.10 -27.58 -1.04
N LEU A 56 -13.67 -26.51 -1.71
CA LEU A 56 -12.89 -26.55 -2.95
C LEU A 56 -11.69 -27.50 -2.87
N GLY A 57 -11.62 -28.46 -3.80
CA GLY A 57 -10.51 -29.41 -3.94
C GLY A 57 -10.71 -30.74 -3.22
N LEU A 58 -11.69 -30.86 -2.32
CA LEU A 58 -12.02 -32.10 -1.61
C LEU A 58 -13.13 -32.88 -2.34
N VAL A 59 -13.11 -34.20 -2.20
CA VAL A 59 -14.08 -35.15 -2.73
C VAL A 59 -14.77 -35.88 -1.58
N TYR A 60 -16.10 -35.98 -1.65
CA TYR A 60 -16.87 -36.70 -0.65
C TYR A 60 -16.63 -38.22 -0.77
N VAL A 61 -16.41 -38.89 0.36
CA VAL A 61 -16.35 -40.34 0.46
C VAL A 61 -17.19 -40.83 1.64
N SER A 62 -17.86 -41.97 1.45
CA SER A 62 -18.65 -42.62 2.50
C SER A 62 -17.80 -43.44 3.48
N CYS A 63 -16.49 -43.55 3.22
CA CYS A 63 -15.54 -44.27 4.04
C CYS A 63 -14.12 -43.73 3.80
N ALA A 64 -13.70 -42.78 4.62
CA ALA A 64 -12.33 -42.30 4.71
C ALA A 64 -11.60 -42.98 5.86
N ASP A 65 -10.29 -43.18 5.71
CA ASP A 65 -9.40 -43.44 6.82
C ASP A 65 -8.96 -42.09 7.44
N PRO A 66 -9.30 -41.82 8.71
CA PRO A 66 -8.92 -40.57 9.37
C PRO A 66 -7.42 -40.49 9.70
N CYS A 67 -6.66 -41.59 9.57
CA CYS A 67 -5.25 -41.64 9.94
C CYS A 67 -4.30 -41.07 8.86
N SER A 68 -4.79 -40.83 7.65
CA SER A 68 -3.96 -40.61 6.45
C SER A 68 -4.39 -39.39 5.65
N TYR A 69 -4.90 -38.35 6.32
CA TYR A 69 -5.68 -37.30 5.66
C TYR A 69 -4.90 -36.01 5.35
N THR A 70 -3.99 -35.64 6.25
CA THR A 70 -3.14 -34.46 6.13
C THR A 70 -1.67 -34.83 5.98
N CYS A 71 -0.86 -33.93 5.40
CA CYS A 71 0.59 -34.13 5.27
C CYS A 71 1.26 -34.40 6.64
N ASN A 72 0.77 -33.79 7.72
CA ASN A 72 1.31 -33.97 9.06
C ASN A 72 0.95 -35.33 9.68
N GLU A 73 -0.24 -35.86 9.42
CA GLU A 73 -0.66 -37.20 9.89
C GLU A 73 0.06 -38.32 9.14
N ILE A 74 0.34 -38.12 7.84
CA ILE A 74 1.18 -39.03 7.04
C ILE A 74 2.61 -39.05 7.59
N ALA A 75 3.14 -37.89 7.99
CA ALA A 75 4.48 -37.76 8.57
C ALA A 75 4.60 -38.38 9.97
N ASN A 76 3.55 -38.25 10.78
CA ASN A 76 3.53 -38.65 12.18
C ASN A 76 2.33 -39.55 12.46
N VAL A 77 2.28 -40.72 11.81
CA VAL A 77 1.21 -41.69 12.04
C VAL A 77 1.19 -42.03 13.53
N PRO A 78 0.12 -41.68 14.28
CA PRO A 78 0.06 -41.99 15.70
C PRO A 78 0.18 -43.51 15.88
N THR A 79 1.03 -43.96 16.80
CA THR A 79 1.19 -45.39 17.11
C THR A 79 -0.11 -46.07 17.55
N GLU A 80 -1.12 -45.29 17.93
CA GLU A 80 -2.48 -45.73 18.28
C GLU A 80 -3.56 -45.14 17.33
N CYS A 81 -3.26 -44.90 16.05
CA CYS A 81 -4.31 -44.52 15.12
C CYS A 81 -5.12 -45.76 14.70
N ARG A 82 -6.39 -45.82 15.13
CA ARG A 82 -7.28 -46.91 14.78
C ARG A 82 -7.97 -46.60 13.47
N GLU A 83 -7.61 -47.33 12.42
CA GLU A 83 -8.34 -47.31 11.15
C GLU A 83 -9.83 -47.46 11.43
N SER A 84 -10.58 -46.41 11.11
CA SER A 84 -12.01 -46.36 11.30
C SER A 84 -12.64 -45.76 10.06
N CYS A 85 -13.68 -46.40 9.56
CA CYS A 85 -14.42 -45.90 8.40
C CYS A 85 -15.24 -44.71 8.85
N VAL A 86 -14.84 -43.50 8.45
CA VAL A 86 -15.55 -42.26 8.76
C VAL A 86 -16.02 -41.61 7.46
N GLU A 87 -17.29 -41.23 7.41
CA GLU A 87 -17.85 -40.50 6.27
C GLU A 87 -17.35 -39.04 6.29
N GLY A 88 -16.91 -38.50 5.15
CA GLY A 88 -16.38 -37.15 5.13
C GLY A 88 -15.85 -36.68 3.77
N CYS A 89 -15.31 -35.46 3.76
CA CYS A 89 -14.65 -34.88 2.60
C CYS A 89 -13.16 -35.18 2.67
N VAL A 90 -12.63 -35.81 1.62
CA VAL A 90 -11.22 -36.18 1.51
C VAL A 90 -10.49 -35.56 0.32
N CYS A 91 -9.16 -35.47 0.32
CA CYS A 91 -8.41 -35.17 -0.89
C CYS A 91 -8.54 -36.33 -1.88
N PRO A 92 -8.48 -36.06 -3.19
CA PRO A 92 -8.48 -37.11 -4.20
C PRO A 92 -7.35 -38.13 -3.96
N PRO A 93 -7.49 -39.39 -4.44
CA PRO A 93 -6.45 -40.41 -4.28
C PRO A 93 -5.05 -39.93 -4.70
N GLY A 94 -4.04 -40.20 -3.87
CA GLY A 94 -2.66 -39.77 -4.08
C GLY A 94 -2.35 -38.33 -3.64
N LYS A 95 -3.31 -37.65 -3.02
CA LYS A 95 -3.15 -36.31 -2.46
C LYS A 95 -3.45 -36.27 -0.97
N ALA A 96 -2.84 -35.31 -0.28
CA ALA A 96 -3.03 -35.03 1.13
C ALA A 96 -3.27 -33.53 1.34
N LEU A 97 -3.93 -33.18 2.44
CA LEU A 97 -4.17 -31.78 2.78
C LEU A 97 -2.90 -31.16 3.40
N ASN A 98 -2.42 -30.05 2.84
CA ASN A 98 -1.29 -29.30 3.39
C ASN A 98 -1.71 -28.37 4.54
N GLU A 99 -0.74 -27.70 5.16
CA GLU A 99 -0.90 -26.74 6.26
C GLU A 99 -1.74 -25.50 5.89
N HIS A 100 -1.93 -25.24 4.59
CA HIS A 100 -2.75 -24.15 4.06
C HIS A 100 -4.17 -24.60 3.67
N GLY A 101 -4.56 -25.85 3.93
CA GLY A 101 -5.88 -26.38 3.61
C GLY A 101 -6.09 -26.74 2.13
N GLN A 102 -5.01 -27.02 1.39
CA GLN A 102 -5.03 -27.36 -0.04
C GLN A 102 -4.62 -28.81 -0.28
N CYS A 103 -5.28 -29.49 -1.23
CA CYS A 103 -4.92 -30.85 -1.62
C CYS A 103 -3.69 -30.88 -2.55
N VAL A 104 -2.54 -31.27 -2.00
CA VAL A 104 -1.27 -31.42 -2.72
C VAL A 104 -0.92 -32.89 -2.92
N TYR A 105 -0.04 -33.21 -3.87
CA TYR A 105 0.48 -34.57 -3.99
C TYR A 105 1.28 -34.95 -2.73
N MET A 106 1.24 -36.22 -2.33
CA MET A 106 1.99 -36.69 -1.15
C MET A 106 3.50 -36.40 -1.27
N SER A 107 4.08 -36.48 -2.48
CA SER A 107 5.47 -36.09 -2.76
C SER A 107 5.77 -34.60 -2.54
N SER A 108 4.74 -33.77 -2.48
CA SER A 108 4.84 -32.34 -2.23
C SER A 108 4.51 -31.97 -0.78
N CYS A 109 4.36 -32.96 0.11
CA CYS A 109 4.13 -32.70 1.52
C CYS A 109 5.38 -32.14 2.19
N SER A 110 5.19 -31.04 2.92
CA SER A 110 6.21 -30.42 3.75
C SER A 110 6.47 -31.27 5.01
N CYS A 111 7.72 -31.37 5.43
CA CYS A 111 8.08 -32.01 6.71
C CYS A 111 8.04 -30.99 7.84
N VAL A 112 7.68 -31.44 9.06
CA VAL A 112 7.63 -30.57 10.24
C VAL A 112 8.80 -30.84 11.15
N HIS A 113 9.49 -29.79 11.61
CA HIS A 113 10.51 -29.88 12.66
C HIS A 113 10.54 -28.60 13.48
N SER A 114 10.59 -28.72 14.81
CA SER A 114 10.63 -27.58 15.75
C SER A 114 9.56 -26.49 15.51
N GLY A 115 8.38 -26.88 14.99
CA GLY A 115 7.27 -25.96 14.69
C GLY A 115 7.33 -25.29 13.31
N HIS A 116 8.33 -25.58 12.49
CA HIS A 116 8.50 -25.06 11.13
C HIS A 116 8.21 -26.12 10.06
N PHE A 117 7.74 -25.68 8.90
CA PHE A 117 7.47 -26.50 7.71
C PHE A 117 8.62 -26.38 6.72
N TYR A 118 9.12 -27.52 6.25
CA TYR A 118 10.24 -27.63 5.33
C TYR A 118 9.77 -28.25 4.01
N PRO A 119 10.21 -27.73 2.84
CA PRO A 119 9.77 -28.25 1.55
C PRO A 119 10.30 -29.66 1.29
N PRO A 120 9.68 -30.42 0.37
CA PRO A 120 10.21 -31.71 -0.08
C PRO A 120 11.63 -31.54 -0.66
N GLU A 121 12.44 -32.60 -0.58
CA GLU A 121 13.86 -32.67 -0.98
C GLU A 121 14.78 -31.78 -0.13
N PHE A 122 14.26 -31.17 0.95
CA PHE A 122 15.07 -30.35 1.85
C PHE A 122 16.05 -31.21 2.65
N LEU A 123 17.33 -30.89 2.52
CA LEU A 123 18.43 -31.58 3.19
C LEU A 123 18.90 -30.79 4.42
N GLN A 124 18.84 -31.41 5.60
CA GLN A 124 19.31 -30.82 6.85
C GLN A 124 20.17 -31.80 7.64
N ARG A 125 21.33 -31.32 8.11
CA ARG A 125 22.13 -32.08 9.07
C ARG A 125 21.54 -32.00 10.47
N ARG A 126 21.29 -33.15 11.09
CA ARG A 126 20.81 -33.31 12.48
C ARG A 126 21.84 -34.09 13.29
N GLY A 127 22.78 -33.35 13.89
CA GLY A 127 23.86 -33.96 14.67
C GLY A 127 24.85 -34.77 13.80
N LYS A 128 24.78 -36.11 13.89
CA LYS A 128 25.60 -37.04 13.09
C LYS A 128 24.88 -37.58 11.85
N GLU A 129 23.59 -37.28 11.71
CA GLU A 129 22.75 -37.77 10.63
C GLU A 129 22.47 -36.62 9.65
N MET A 130 22.27 -36.99 8.40
CA MET A 130 21.76 -36.12 7.35
C MET A 130 20.33 -36.57 7.06
N CYS A 131 19.38 -35.64 7.11
CA CYS A 131 17.97 -35.93 6.92
C CYS A 131 17.44 -35.20 5.68
N GLU A 132 16.81 -35.95 4.79
CA GLU A 132 16.08 -35.41 3.64
C GLU A 132 14.57 -35.40 3.93
N CYS A 133 13.88 -34.32 3.57
CA CYS A 133 12.43 -34.30 3.63
C CYS A 133 11.84 -35.03 2.42
N SER A 134 11.19 -36.17 2.62
CA SER A 134 10.55 -36.95 1.57
C SER A 134 9.10 -37.24 1.95
N GLN A 135 8.13 -36.84 1.13
CA GLN A 135 6.71 -37.17 1.36
C GLN A 135 6.17 -36.77 2.76
N GLY A 136 6.70 -35.71 3.35
CA GLY A 136 6.37 -35.25 4.71
C GLY A 136 7.16 -35.96 5.84
N HIS A 137 7.89 -37.04 5.56
CA HIS A 137 8.77 -37.71 6.54
C HIS A 137 10.24 -37.31 6.40
N TRP A 138 10.99 -37.45 7.50
CA TRP A 138 12.42 -37.19 7.54
C TRP A 138 13.21 -38.49 7.33
N ASP A 139 13.91 -38.58 6.21
CA ASP A 139 14.70 -39.73 5.78
C ASP A 139 16.14 -39.48 6.23
N CYS A 140 16.46 -39.95 7.43
CA CYS A 140 17.77 -39.72 8.03
C CYS A 140 18.75 -40.86 7.75
N TYR A 141 19.98 -40.52 7.36
CA TYR A 141 21.10 -41.44 7.16
C TYR A 141 22.37 -40.93 7.84
N GLU A 142 23.33 -41.81 8.16
CA GLU A 142 24.61 -41.37 8.73
C GLU A 142 25.39 -40.49 7.73
N ALA A 143 25.77 -39.29 8.14
CA ALA A 143 26.40 -38.31 7.26
C ALA A 143 27.82 -38.74 6.86
N THR A 144 28.11 -38.78 5.55
CA THR A 144 29.44 -39.07 5.01
C THR A 144 30.33 -37.83 5.00
N ALA A 145 31.64 -38.01 4.81
CA ALA A 145 32.59 -36.90 4.69
C ALA A 145 32.24 -35.89 3.57
N ALA A 146 31.51 -36.30 2.54
CA ALA A 146 31.02 -35.42 1.48
C ALA A 146 29.77 -34.62 1.90
N ASP A 147 28.85 -35.24 2.68
CA ASP A 147 27.68 -34.55 3.25
C ASP A 147 28.10 -33.45 4.23
N LEU A 148 29.20 -33.69 4.96
CA LEU A 148 29.83 -32.73 5.88
C LEU A 148 30.46 -31.50 5.18
N ILE A 149 30.71 -31.58 3.86
CA ILE A 149 31.24 -30.47 3.04
C ILE A 149 30.09 -29.62 2.48
N LEU A 150 28.97 -30.26 2.11
CA LEU A 150 27.77 -29.58 1.57
C LEU A 150 26.96 -28.88 2.67
N THR A 151 26.99 -29.39 3.91
CA THR A 151 26.35 -28.78 5.07
C THR A 151 27.30 -28.77 6.28
N PRO A 152 28.06 -27.67 6.52
CA PRO A 152 28.97 -27.59 7.66
C PRO A 152 28.20 -27.72 8.99
N PRO A 153 28.85 -28.17 10.08
CA PRO A 153 28.19 -28.32 11.37
C PRO A 153 27.54 -27.01 11.81
N THR A 154 26.23 -27.04 12.08
CA THR A 154 25.44 -26.04 12.82
C THR A 154 25.93 -25.83 14.27
N ASN A 155 27.09 -26.39 14.63
CA ASN A 155 27.60 -26.49 15.99
C ASN A 155 28.96 -25.79 16.16
N ILE A 156 29.24 -24.76 15.36
CA ILE A 156 29.84 -23.59 16.00
C ILE A 156 28.68 -23.03 16.81
N ALA A 157 28.80 -23.02 18.14
CA ALA A 157 27.87 -22.26 18.96
C ALA A 157 27.85 -20.84 18.38
N MET A 158 26.81 -20.53 17.61
CA MET A 158 26.69 -19.23 16.97
C MET A 158 26.45 -18.25 18.12
N GLU A 159 27.52 -17.58 18.55
CA GLU A 159 27.47 -16.61 19.64
C GLU A 159 26.77 -15.37 19.12
N CYS A 160 25.45 -15.38 19.22
CA CYS A 160 24.64 -14.19 19.04
C CYS A 160 24.82 -13.28 20.25
N ASP A 161 24.93 -11.97 20.00
CA ASP A 161 25.06 -10.99 21.06
C ASP A 161 23.75 -10.89 21.86
N ARG A 162 23.75 -11.51 23.04
CA ARG A 162 22.61 -11.46 23.96
C ARG A 162 22.32 -10.06 24.49
N SER A 163 23.34 -9.20 24.56
CA SER A 163 23.14 -7.81 24.96
C SER A 163 22.41 -6.99 23.89
N ALA A 164 22.48 -7.44 22.63
CA ALA A 164 21.70 -6.91 21.51
C ALA A 164 20.37 -7.67 21.28
N HIS A 165 19.93 -8.49 22.24
CA HIS A 165 18.67 -9.25 22.16
C HIS A 165 18.59 -10.25 21.00
N LEU A 166 19.75 -10.79 20.57
CA LEU A 166 19.83 -11.79 19.52
C LEU A 166 19.93 -13.21 20.08
N VAL A 167 19.25 -14.16 19.43
CA VAL A 167 19.30 -15.59 19.73
C VAL A 167 19.66 -16.41 18.48
N PRO A 168 20.43 -17.50 18.63
CA PRO A 168 20.78 -18.36 17.52
C PRO A 168 19.55 -19.12 17.01
N THR A 169 19.47 -19.28 15.69
CA THR A 169 18.51 -20.14 15.01
C THR A 169 19.23 -20.99 13.98
N ASP A 170 18.80 -22.24 13.82
CA ASP A 170 19.23 -23.13 12.74
C ASP A 170 18.49 -22.85 11.43
N CYS A 171 17.41 -22.07 11.49
CA CYS A 171 16.66 -21.58 10.33
C CYS A 171 16.40 -20.08 10.43
N MET A 172 17.28 -19.28 9.85
CA MET A 172 17.02 -17.87 9.58
C MET A 172 16.14 -17.74 8.33
N THR A 173 15.01 -17.06 8.48
CA THR A 173 14.03 -16.84 7.42
C THR A 173 14.35 -15.58 6.63
N ASN A 174 14.01 -15.53 5.34
CA ASN A 174 14.13 -14.30 4.53
C ASN A 174 13.06 -13.24 4.83
N CYS A 175 12.12 -13.51 5.74
CA CYS A 175 11.06 -12.57 6.14
C CYS A 175 11.07 -12.41 7.67
N PRO A 176 12.13 -11.77 8.22
CA PRO A 176 12.22 -11.56 9.65
C PRO A 176 11.02 -10.75 10.17
N LEU A 177 10.71 -10.93 11.45
CA LEU A 177 9.76 -10.08 12.16
C LEU A 177 10.41 -8.71 12.37
N THR A 178 9.84 -7.65 11.78
CA THR A 178 10.38 -6.29 11.78
C THR A 178 9.37 -5.30 12.36
N CYS A 179 9.84 -4.09 12.68
CA CYS A 179 8.96 -2.98 13.07
C CYS A 179 7.83 -2.68 12.07
N THR A 180 8.03 -3.00 10.79
CA THR A 180 7.03 -2.74 9.74
C THR A 180 6.00 -3.85 9.56
N ASN A 181 6.29 -5.07 10.02
CA ASN A 181 5.42 -6.23 9.78
C ASN A 181 4.90 -6.91 11.06
N TYR A 182 5.29 -6.45 12.27
CA TYR A 182 4.96 -7.19 13.50
C TYR A 182 3.46 -7.32 13.79
N LEU A 183 2.64 -6.34 13.41
CA LEU A 183 1.18 -6.38 13.59
C LEU A 183 0.48 -7.34 12.61
N HIS A 184 1.11 -7.59 11.46
CA HIS A 184 0.54 -8.37 10.36
C HIS A 184 1.57 -9.35 9.80
N HIS A 185 2.31 -10.01 10.70
CA HIS A 185 3.36 -10.94 10.29
C HIS A 185 2.70 -12.19 9.70
N GLN A 186 2.86 -12.38 8.39
CA GLN A 186 2.52 -13.64 7.76
C GLN A 186 3.76 -14.53 7.75
N PRO A 187 3.68 -15.77 8.27
CA PRO A 187 4.77 -16.72 8.17
C PRO A 187 5.03 -16.97 6.68
N CYS A 188 6.24 -16.65 6.21
CA CYS A 188 6.59 -16.86 4.82
C CYS A 188 7.17 -18.26 4.60
N THR A 189 6.91 -18.83 3.44
CA THR A 189 7.46 -20.11 3.02
C THR A 189 8.97 -19.96 2.80
N VAL A 190 9.76 -20.71 3.56
CA VAL A 190 11.21 -20.67 3.49
C VAL A 190 11.67 -21.68 2.44
N ALA A 191 12.23 -21.19 1.32
CA ALA A 191 12.78 -22.06 0.27
C ALA A 191 14.11 -22.72 0.70
N ALA A 192 14.86 -22.09 1.60
CA ALA A 192 16.09 -22.61 2.18
C ALA A 192 16.35 -21.94 3.55
N CYS A 193 16.55 -22.75 4.59
CA CYS A 193 16.95 -22.30 5.92
C CYS A 193 18.47 -22.30 6.03
N HIS A 194 19.03 -21.24 6.62
CA HIS A 194 20.46 -21.16 6.93
C HIS A 194 20.63 -20.76 8.40
N PRO A 195 21.68 -21.26 9.10
CA PRO A 195 21.94 -20.87 10.48
C PRO A 195 22.22 -19.37 10.61
N GLY A 196 21.68 -18.72 11.64
CA GLY A 196 21.72 -17.27 11.79
C GLY A 196 21.42 -16.78 13.21
N CYS A 197 21.40 -15.46 13.40
CA CYS A 197 20.91 -14.81 14.61
C CYS A 197 19.61 -14.08 14.29
N ILE A 198 18.59 -14.26 15.13
CA ILE A 198 17.31 -13.57 15.03
C ILE A 198 17.01 -12.84 16.33
N CYS A 199 16.10 -11.87 16.28
CA CYS A 199 15.63 -11.21 17.50
C CYS A 199 14.96 -12.22 18.42
N GLN A 200 15.26 -12.11 19.71
CA GLN A 200 14.65 -12.94 20.74
C GLN A 200 13.14 -12.71 20.80
N ASN A 201 12.40 -13.66 21.36
CA ASN A 201 10.95 -13.53 21.50
C ASN A 201 10.58 -12.26 22.29
N GLY A 202 9.59 -11.51 21.81
CA GLY A 202 9.21 -10.19 22.32
C GLY A 202 9.95 -9.01 21.70
N TYR A 203 10.94 -9.26 20.82
CA TYR A 203 11.69 -8.23 20.11
C TYR A 203 11.49 -8.36 18.60
N VAL A 204 11.60 -7.23 17.90
CA VAL A 204 11.45 -7.13 16.44
C VAL A 204 12.67 -6.42 15.85
N LEU A 205 13.01 -6.74 14.61
CA LEU A 205 14.14 -6.16 13.91
C LEU A 205 13.78 -4.76 13.37
N ASP A 206 14.50 -3.74 13.79
CA ASP A 206 14.58 -2.49 13.02
C ASP A 206 15.50 -2.74 11.83
N ALA A 207 14.91 -2.86 10.63
CA ALA A 207 15.64 -3.12 9.39
C ALA A 207 16.62 -1.99 9.03
N THR A 208 16.43 -0.78 9.57
CA THR A 208 17.26 0.39 9.28
C THR A 208 18.55 0.38 10.09
N SER A 209 18.45 0.16 11.40
CA SER A 209 19.61 0.11 12.30
C SER A 209 20.23 -1.30 12.41
N GLY A 210 19.47 -2.34 12.08
CA GLY A 210 19.83 -3.73 12.33
C GLY A 210 19.65 -4.16 13.79
N ALA A 211 19.06 -3.30 14.64
CA ALA A 211 18.89 -3.57 16.07
C ALA A 211 17.59 -4.35 16.36
N CYS A 212 17.61 -5.18 17.40
CA CYS A 212 16.40 -5.79 17.95
C CYS A 212 15.82 -4.88 19.04
N VAL A 213 14.61 -4.38 18.80
CA VAL A 213 13.90 -3.46 19.71
C VAL A 213 12.58 -4.06 20.16
N GLU A 214 12.05 -3.60 21.28
CA GLU A 214 10.68 -3.94 21.68
C GLU A 214 9.69 -3.29 20.71
N PRO A 215 8.54 -3.92 20.39
CA PRO A 215 7.59 -3.37 19.41
C PRO A 215 7.14 -1.93 19.70
N TYR A 216 7.03 -1.55 20.98
CA TYR A 216 6.67 -0.19 21.37
C TYR A 216 7.81 0.82 21.20
N ASN A 217 9.06 0.36 21.07
CA ASN A 217 10.24 1.19 20.81
C ASN A 217 10.60 1.22 19.33
N CYS A 218 9.70 0.78 18.44
CA CYS A 218 9.93 0.86 17.01
C CYS A 218 10.01 2.33 16.56
N PRO A 219 11.07 2.71 15.83
CA PRO A 219 11.21 4.08 15.38
C PRO A 219 10.21 4.40 14.26
N CYS A 220 9.79 5.65 14.20
CA CYS A 220 9.01 6.18 13.10
C CYS A 220 9.93 6.87 12.09
N HIS A 221 9.55 6.87 10.82
CA HIS A 221 10.35 7.50 9.77
C HIS A 221 9.56 8.61 9.06
N HIS A 222 10.19 9.77 8.87
CA HIS A 222 9.61 10.89 8.11
C HIS A 222 10.72 11.73 7.47
N GLY A 223 10.58 12.03 6.16
CA GLY A 223 11.54 12.87 5.43
C GLY A 223 12.98 12.31 5.38
N GLY A 224 13.14 10.99 5.42
CA GLY A 224 14.46 10.33 5.45
C GLY A 224 15.16 10.35 6.81
N LYS A 225 14.50 10.87 7.86
CA LYS A 225 14.99 10.83 9.25
C LYS A 225 14.19 9.80 10.06
N SER A 226 14.87 9.12 10.98
CA SER A 226 14.28 8.25 12.00
C SER A 226 14.00 9.03 13.29
N TYR A 227 12.90 8.68 13.95
CA TYR A 227 12.40 9.30 15.17
C TYR A 227 12.13 8.23 16.23
N GLU A 228 12.56 8.48 17.46
CA GLU A 228 12.36 7.56 18.59
C GLU A 228 10.93 7.66 19.16
N GLU A 229 10.56 6.69 20.00
CA GLU A 229 9.27 6.66 20.68
C GLU A 229 9.02 7.97 21.46
N GLY A 230 7.84 8.55 21.27
CA GLY A 230 7.44 9.81 21.88
C GLY A 230 8.05 11.06 21.24
N GLU A 231 8.94 10.94 20.24
CA GLU A 231 9.41 12.11 19.50
C GLU A 231 8.29 12.73 18.65
N GLU A 232 8.33 14.05 18.56
CA GLU A 232 7.30 14.85 17.91
C GLU A 232 7.84 15.49 16.63
N VAL A 233 7.02 15.46 15.58
CA VAL A 233 7.28 16.17 14.33
C VAL A 233 6.03 16.91 13.88
N LYS A 234 6.22 18.04 13.20
CA LYS A 234 5.14 18.75 12.54
C LYS A 234 5.03 18.26 11.10
N MET A 235 3.92 17.59 10.77
CA MET A 235 3.58 17.21 9.40
C MET A 235 2.49 18.16 8.90
N ASP A 236 2.81 18.94 7.88
CA ASP A 236 1.99 20.05 7.40
C ASP A 236 1.68 21.07 8.53
N CYS A 237 0.44 21.07 9.03
CA CYS A 237 0.02 21.86 10.17
C CYS A 237 -0.21 21.03 11.45
N ASN A 238 -0.23 19.70 11.34
CA ASN A 238 -0.54 18.79 12.42
C ASN A 238 0.70 18.44 13.23
N LYS A 239 0.51 18.24 14.52
CA LYS A 239 1.51 17.66 15.40
C LYS A 239 1.37 16.14 15.36
N CYS A 240 2.48 15.45 15.12
CA CYS A 240 2.54 14.00 15.08
C CYS A 240 3.54 13.48 16.12
N VAL A 241 3.15 12.46 16.86
CA VAL A 241 3.97 11.78 17.86
C VAL A 241 4.26 10.37 17.36
N CYS A 242 5.50 9.91 17.49
CA CYS A 242 5.84 8.52 17.21
C CYS A 242 5.34 7.62 18.33
N GLU A 243 4.47 6.65 18.00
CA GLU A 243 3.90 5.68 18.93
C GLU A 243 3.98 4.27 18.31
N GLY A 244 4.90 3.44 18.82
CA GLY A 244 5.05 2.03 18.42
C GLY A 244 5.34 1.85 16.93
N GLY A 245 6.19 2.70 16.35
CA GLY A 245 6.56 2.69 14.93
C GLY A 245 5.51 3.30 13.99
N SER A 246 4.42 3.87 14.53
CA SER A 246 3.38 4.56 13.76
C SER A 246 3.25 6.02 14.17
N TRP A 247 2.83 6.88 13.25
CA TRP A 247 2.58 8.29 13.52
C TRP A 247 1.17 8.50 14.06
N ASN A 248 1.04 8.93 15.31
CA ASN A 248 -0.20 9.43 15.89
C ASN A 248 -0.26 10.95 15.71
N CYS A 249 -1.10 11.41 14.77
CA CYS A 249 -1.18 12.82 14.38
C CYS A 249 -2.51 13.46 14.78
N ASP A 250 -2.46 14.75 15.10
CA ASP A 250 -3.65 15.60 15.09
C ASP A 250 -4.34 15.55 13.71
N SER A 251 -5.66 15.72 13.70
CA SER A 251 -6.47 15.67 12.48
C SER A 251 -7.00 17.04 12.06
N HIS A 252 -6.21 18.11 12.23
CA HIS A 252 -6.61 19.43 11.77
C HIS A 252 -6.54 19.53 10.25
N SER A 253 -7.51 20.22 9.66
CA SER A 253 -7.43 20.58 8.24
C SER A 253 -6.40 21.68 8.06
N CYS A 254 -5.43 21.45 7.17
CA CYS A 254 -4.31 22.37 6.94
C CYS A 254 -4.58 23.32 5.77
N PRO A 255 -3.97 24.52 5.77
CA PRO A 255 -3.94 25.37 4.59
C PRO A 255 -3.24 24.65 3.43
N ALA A 256 -3.72 24.86 2.21
CA ALA A 256 -3.10 24.32 1.00
C ALA A 256 -2.37 25.41 0.23
N LEU A 257 -1.33 24.99 -0.49
CA LEU A 257 -0.47 25.83 -1.32
C LEU A 257 -0.62 25.40 -2.78
N CYS A 258 -1.05 26.32 -3.63
CA CYS A 258 -0.89 26.20 -5.07
C CYS A 258 0.33 27.02 -5.50
N SER A 259 1.08 26.54 -6.48
CA SER A 259 2.23 27.28 -6.99
C SER A 259 2.32 27.26 -8.51
N ALA A 260 2.86 28.34 -9.07
CA ALA A 260 3.18 28.47 -10.49
C ALA A 260 4.57 29.10 -10.61
N TRP A 261 5.47 28.47 -11.36
CA TRP A 261 6.86 28.93 -11.50
C TRP A 261 7.37 28.74 -12.92
N GLY A 262 8.42 29.50 -13.26
CA GLY A 262 8.93 29.53 -14.63
C GLY A 262 7.89 30.04 -15.61
N ASP A 263 7.91 29.53 -16.83
CA ASP A 263 6.91 29.82 -17.86
C ASP A 263 5.70 28.86 -17.78
N SER A 264 5.94 27.60 -17.41
CA SER A 264 5.00 26.51 -17.71
C SER A 264 4.67 25.56 -16.56
N HIS A 265 5.31 25.66 -15.39
CA HIS A 265 5.15 24.69 -14.31
C HIS A 265 4.13 25.11 -13.25
N PHE A 266 3.31 24.14 -12.81
CA PHE A 266 2.24 24.34 -11.84
C PHE A 266 2.14 23.16 -10.85
N GLU A 267 1.72 23.49 -9.63
CA GLU A 267 1.31 22.54 -8.59
C GLU A 267 -0.04 23.00 -8.04
N THR A 268 -1.04 22.12 -8.08
CA THR A 268 -2.38 22.40 -7.55
C THR A 268 -2.40 22.40 -6.02
N PHE A 269 -3.53 22.79 -5.43
CA PHE A 269 -3.70 22.71 -3.97
C PHE A 269 -3.59 21.29 -3.41
N ASP A 270 -3.92 20.28 -4.23
CA ASP A 270 -3.92 18.87 -3.85
C ASP A 270 -2.62 18.15 -4.28
N GLY A 271 -1.63 18.89 -4.80
CA GLY A 271 -0.28 18.41 -5.09
C GLY A 271 -0.10 17.80 -6.49
N ASN A 272 -1.03 18.03 -7.41
CA ASN A 272 -0.89 17.60 -8.80
C ASN A 272 0.10 18.50 -9.54
N LEU A 273 1.21 17.93 -10.00
CA LEU A 273 2.26 18.61 -10.77
C LEU A 273 1.99 18.47 -12.27
N TYR A 274 1.97 19.59 -12.98
CA TYR A 274 1.74 19.57 -14.42
C TYR A 274 2.31 20.80 -15.12
N ASP A 275 2.50 20.64 -16.43
CA ASP A 275 3.09 21.68 -17.25
C ASP A 275 2.21 22.05 -18.45
N PHE A 276 2.17 23.34 -18.77
CA PHE A 276 1.62 23.83 -20.05
C PHE A 276 2.25 25.16 -20.46
N GLU A 277 2.36 25.39 -21.76
CA GLU A 277 2.79 26.67 -22.29
C GLU A 277 1.60 27.47 -22.82
N GLY A 278 1.37 28.64 -22.23
CA GLY A 278 0.33 29.59 -22.65
C GLY A 278 0.84 31.02 -22.59
N THR A 279 0.49 31.85 -23.59
CA THR A 279 0.94 33.25 -23.70
C THR A 279 -0.17 34.27 -23.47
N CYS A 280 -1.28 33.84 -22.83
CA CYS A 280 -2.45 34.66 -22.56
C CYS A 280 -2.73 34.82 -21.05
N GLU A 281 -3.89 35.39 -20.73
CA GLU A 281 -4.41 35.46 -19.37
C GLU A 281 -5.21 34.20 -19.01
N TYR A 282 -4.90 33.64 -17.85
CA TYR A 282 -5.54 32.44 -17.32
C TYR A 282 -5.99 32.64 -15.88
N VAL A 283 -7.09 32.00 -15.51
CA VAL A 283 -7.59 31.97 -14.14
C VAL A 283 -6.77 30.97 -13.32
N LEU A 284 -5.90 31.46 -12.45
CA LEU A 284 -5.11 30.63 -11.55
C LEU A 284 -6.01 30.03 -10.46
N VAL A 285 -6.73 30.91 -9.76
CA VAL A 285 -7.70 30.57 -8.71
C VAL A 285 -8.91 31.44 -8.88
N LYS A 286 -10.09 30.88 -8.66
CA LYS A 286 -11.36 31.58 -8.52
C LYS A 286 -12.16 30.90 -7.42
N ALA A 287 -12.71 31.71 -6.52
CA ALA A 287 -13.55 31.25 -5.42
C ALA A 287 -14.79 32.12 -5.32
N ARG A 288 -15.96 31.49 -5.20
CA ARG A 288 -17.22 32.21 -4.98
C ARG A 288 -17.41 32.44 -3.48
N ILE A 289 -17.48 33.70 -3.05
CA ILE A 289 -17.71 34.05 -1.64
C ILE A 289 -19.22 34.04 -1.36
N ASN A 290 -19.99 34.71 -2.22
CA ASN A 290 -21.45 34.77 -2.18
C ASN A 290 -21.99 34.98 -3.61
N ASP A 291 -23.28 35.27 -3.75
CA ASP A 291 -23.89 35.37 -5.09
C ASP A 291 -23.31 36.49 -5.96
N ASN A 292 -22.85 37.57 -5.34
CA ASN A 292 -22.38 38.79 -6.00
C ASN A 292 -20.87 39.03 -5.84
N GLU A 293 -20.19 38.22 -5.03
CA GLU A 293 -18.80 38.43 -4.67
C GLU A 293 -17.94 37.20 -4.92
N PHE A 294 -16.77 37.43 -5.52
CA PHE A 294 -15.78 36.41 -5.79
C PHE A 294 -14.38 36.90 -5.43
N PHE A 295 -13.51 35.94 -5.19
CA PHE A 295 -12.07 36.13 -5.19
C PHE A 295 -11.51 35.52 -6.48
N SER A 296 -10.55 36.17 -7.12
CA SER A 296 -9.84 35.57 -8.24
C SER A 296 -8.40 36.05 -8.34
N VAL A 297 -7.52 35.13 -8.73
CA VAL A 297 -6.15 35.41 -9.15
C VAL A 297 -6.05 35.04 -10.62
N ILE A 298 -5.73 36.02 -11.45
CA ILE A 298 -5.44 35.84 -12.88
C ILE A 298 -3.95 36.07 -13.06
N PHE A 299 -3.31 35.25 -13.88
CA PHE A 299 -1.93 35.50 -14.29
C PHE A 299 -1.82 35.59 -15.80
N GLN A 300 -0.77 36.27 -16.24
CA GLN A 300 -0.36 36.34 -17.63
C GLN A 300 1.13 36.04 -17.72
N ASN A 301 1.52 35.15 -18.62
CA ASN A 301 2.92 35.01 -19.00
C ASN A 301 3.32 36.19 -19.91
N VAL A 302 4.33 36.95 -19.49
CA VAL A 302 4.82 38.14 -20.18
C VAL A 302 5.87 37.72 -21.22
N PRO A 303 5.61 37.93 -22.52
CA PRO A 303 6.57 37.60 -23.56
C PRO A 303 7.78 38.51 -23.49
N CYS A 304 8.95 37.98 -23.85
CA CYS A 304 10.15 38.79 -24.00
C CYS A 304 11.14 38.19 -25.01
N GLY A 305 12.07 39.04 -25.44
CA GLY A 305 12.94 38.78 -26.59
C GLY A 305 12.31 39.32 -27.89
N MET A 306 13.14 39.84 -28.78
CA MET A 306 12.68 40.30 -30.09
C MET A 306 12.37 39.09 -30.98
N GLY A 307 11.07 38.82 -31.19
CA GLY A 307 10.62 37.81 -32.16
C GLY A 307 10.61 36.35 -31.67
N SER A 308 10.82 36.10 -30.38
CA SER A 308 10.68 34.77 -29.76
C SER A 308 9.29 34.57 -29.13
N GLU A 309 8.78 33.34 -29.13
CA GLU A 309 7.62 32.92 -28.31
C GLU A 309 7.96 32.83 -26.80
N ALA A 310 9.20 33.14 -26.42
CA ALA A 310 9.69 33.02 -25.05
C ALA A 310 8.98 33.99 -24.09
N THR A 311 8.71 33.51 -22.88
CA THR A 311 8.15 34.30 -21.78
C THR A 311 9.15 34.34 -20.62
N CYS A 312 9.35 35.48 -19.97
CA CYS A 312 10.35 35.62 -18.90
C CYS A 312 9.83 36.30 -17.63
N GLY A 313 8.53 36.51 -17.52
CA GLY A 313 7.91 37.03 -16.33
C GLY A 313 6.45 36.67 -16.27
N LYS A 314 5.83 36.85 -15.10
CA LYS A 314 4.40 36.78 -14.91
C LYS A 314 3.87 38.12 -14.42
N ALA A 315 2.69 38.50 -14.90
CA ALA A 315 1.89 39.58 -14.34
C ALA A 315 0.71 38.97 -13.59
N ILE A 316 0.36 39.52 -12.43
CA ILE A 316 -0.68 38.97 -11.54
C ILE A 316 -1.76 40.01 -11.31
N SER A 317 -3.01 39.62 -11.50
CA SER A 317 -4.18 40.43 -11.17
C SER A 317 -4.97 39.73 -10.08
N VAL A 318 -5.15 40.41 -8.93
CA VAL A 318 -5.92 39.89 -7.79
C VAL A 318 -7.18 40.71 -7.63
N THR A 319 -8.32 40.04 -7.58
CA THR A 319 -9.64 40.66 -7.39
C THR A 319 -10.32 40.06 -6.18
N LEU A 320 -10.84 40.92 -5.30
CA LEU A 320 -11.68 40.56 -4.17
C LEU A 320 -12.88 41.51 -4.13
N GLY A 321 -14.04 40.96 -4.48
CA GLY A 321 -15.27 41.73 -4.62
C GLY A 321 -15.14 42.86 -5.64
N GLY A 322 -15.28 44.11 -5.19
CA GLY A 322 -15.13 45.29 -6.06
C GLY A 322 -13.69 45.81 -6.21
N THR A 323 -12.73 45.28 -5.45
CA THR A 323 -11.33 45.76 -5.49
C THR A 323 -10.52 44.87 -6.40
N SER A 324 -9.80 45.47 -7.36
CA SER A 324 -8.89 44.76 -8.26
C SER A 324 -7.54 45.45 -8.29
N ILE A 325 -6.48 44.67 -8.13
CA ILE A 325 -5.09 45.12 -8.19
C ILE A 325 -4.33 44.38 -9.28
N SER A 326 -3.40 45.07 -9.94
CA SER A 326 -2.48 44.48 -10.91
C SER A 326 -1.05 44.67 -10.42
N LEU A 327 -0.30 43.58 -10.42
CA LEU A 327 1.11 43.49 -10.01
C LEU A 327 1.94 43.13 -11.24
N THR A 328 2.86 44.01 -11.60
CA THR A 328 3.78 43.82 -12.72
C THR A 328 5.19 44.27 -12.33
N ARG A 329 6.20 43.70 -12.97
CA ARG A 329 7.60 43.77 -12.50
C ARG A 329 8.11 45.19 -12.32
N LEU A 330 7.75 46.07 -13.25
CA LEU A 330 8.28 47.44 -13.36
C LEU A 330 7.37 48.51 -12.73
N HIS A 331 6.12 48.17 -12.38
CA HIS A 331 5.21 49.15 -11.82
C HIS A 331 5.32 49.20 -10.28
N PRO A 332 5.09 50.39 -9.68
CA PRO A 332 5.02 50.51 -8.22
C PRO A 332 3.85 49.67 -7.67
N LEU A 333 3.95 49.29 -6.39
CA LEU A 333 2.85 48.60 -5.73
C LEU A 333 1.61 49.50 -5.68
N PRO A 334 0.40 48.95 -5.91
CA PRO A 334 -0.83 49.71 -5.84
C PRO A 334 -1.05 50.22 -4.41
N SER A 335 -1.42 51.49 -4.29
CA SER A 335 -1.93 52.05 -3.04
C SER A 335 -3.41 51.71 -2.92
N LEU A 336 -3.78 51.06 -1.82
CA LEU A 336 -5.15 50.66 -1.53
C LEU A 336 -5.75 51.57 -0.44
N PRO A 337 -7.07 51.82 -0.46
CA PRO A 337 -7.76 52.51 0.64
C PRO A 337 -7.55 51.79 1.97
N GLU A 338 -7.56 52.52 3.10
CA GLU A 338 -7.39 51.92 4.44
C GLU A 338 -8.43 50.82 4.76
N ASN A 339 -9.65 50.96 4.23
CA ASN A 339 -10.72 49.97 4.41
C ASN A 339 -10.72 48.86 3.32
N SER A 340 -9.62 48.72 2.58
CA SER A 340 -9.48 47.64 1.61
C SER A 340 -9.43 46.29 2.32
N ARG A 341 -10.14 45.31 1.75
CA ARG A 341 -10.07 43.90 2.18
C ARG A 341 -8.79 43.20 1.75
N LEU A 342 -8.00 43.87 0.90
CA LEU A 342 -6.70 43.44 0.44
C LEU A 342 -5.62 44.34 1.05
N THR A 343 -4.53 43.74 1.50
CA THR A 343 -3.31 44.42 1.93
C THR A 343 -2.15 43.97 1.05
N VAL A 344 -1.31 44.91 0.59
CA VAL A 344 -0.17 44.62 -0.28
C VAL A 344 1.12 45.06 0.41
N THR A 345 1.99 44.11 0.76
CA THR A 345 3.22 44.36 1.50
C THR A 345 4.43 43.71 0.83
N PRO A 346 5.55 44.44 0.65
CA PRO A 346 6.81 43.82 0.25
C PRO A 346 7.42 43.02 1.42
N ILE A 347 7.83 41.77 1.17
CA ILE A 347 8.48 40.89 2.15
C ILE A 347 9.71 40.25 1.50
N GLY A 348 10.89 40.79 1.79
CA GLY A 348 12.13 40.35 1.16
C GLY A 348 12.07 40.50 -0.36
N MET A 349 12.23 39.39 -1.09
CA MET A 349 12.14 39.34 -2.56
C MET A 349 10.70 39.18 -3.09
N PHE A 350 9.73 38.99 -2.19
CA PHE A 350 8.35 38.74 -2.54
C PHE A 350 7.47 39.98 -2.30
N THR A 351 6.36 40.04 -3.00
CA THR A 351 5.21 40.87 -2.66
C THR A 351 4.13 39.94 -2.12
N LEU A 352 3.70 40.16 -0.89
CA LEU A 352 2.59 39.45 -0.26
C LEU A 352 1.31 40.28 -0.43
N VAL A 353 0.27 39.66 -0.96
CA VAL A 353 -1.10 40.15 -0.95
C VAL A 353 -1.90 39.31 0.04
N GLU A 354 -2.38 39.93 1.11
CA GLU A 354 -3.23 39.27 2.09
C GLU A 354 -4.68 39.70 1.90
N SER A 355 -5.61 38.77 2.08
CA SER A 355 -7.03 39.05 2.14
C SER A 355 -7.61 38.70 3.51
N ASP A 356 -8.67 39.41 3.90
CA ASP A 356 -9.43 39.13 5.12
C ASP A 356 -10.22 37.80 5.08
N ILE A 357 -10.30 37.13 3.93
CA ILE A 357 -10.94 35.83 3.74
C ILE A 357 -10.00 34.63 3.94
N GLY A 358 -8.74 34.88 4.34
CA GLY A 358 -7.76 33.81 4.55
C GLY A 358 -7.23 33.21 3.25
N ILE A 359 -7.17 33.98 2.17
CA ILE A 359 -6.39 33.63 0.97
C ILE A 359 -5.24 34.63 0.85
N SER A 360 -4.02 34.16 0.62
CA SER A 360 -2.88 35.03 0.38
C SER A 360 -2.15 34.66 -0.91
N VAL A 361 -1.52 35.66 -1.52
CA VAL A 361 -0.74 35.51 -2.76
C VAL A 361 0.66 36.04 -2.52
N GLN A 362 1.69 35.24 -2.75
CA GLN A 362 3.08 35.68 -2.75
C GLN A 362 3.62 35.62 -4.17
N TRP A 363 4.23 36.72 -4.63
CA TRP A 363 4.82 36.82 -5.96
C TRP A 363 6.22 37.40 -5.89
N ASP A 364 7.20 36.75 -6.53
CA ASP A 364 8.62 37.11 -6.49
C ASP A 364 9.01 38.30 -7.39
N ARG A 365 8.02 39.04 -7.89
CA ARG A 365 8.18 40.07 -8.93
C ARG A 365 8.74 39.56 -10.27
N ASN A 366 8.78 38.25 -10.46
CA ASN A 366 9.27 37.60 -11.66
C ASN A 366 8.31 36.49 -12.10
N THR A 367 8.64 35.21 -11.88
CA THR A 367 7.88 34.06 -12.42
C THR A 367 7.22 33.20 -11.35
N ARG A 368 7.57 33.36 -10.07
CA ARG A 368 7.06 32.49 -8.99
C ARG A 368 5.86 33.13 -8.32
N VAL A 369 4.75 32.40 -8.32
CA VAL A 369 3.49 32.77 -7.70
C VAL A 369 3.09 31.63 -6.77
N TYR A 370 2.74 31.98 -5.54
CA TYR A 370 2.25 31.07 -4.52
C TYR A 370 0.90 31.58 -4.04
N VAL A 371 -0.12 30.73 -4.08
CA VAL A 371 -1.44 31.04 -3.52
C VAL A 371 -1.68 30.10 -2.35
N THR A 372 -1.86 30.65 -1.16
CA THR A 372 -2.19 29.86 0.05
C THR A 372 -3.64 30.07 0.42
N ALA A 373 -4.39 28.98 0.60
CA ALA A 373 -5.80 29.02 0.97
C ALA A 373 -6.02 28.33 2.32
N GLN A 374 -6.73 29.02 3.23
CA GLN A 374 -7.16 28.42 4.49
C GLN A 374 -8.19 27.30 4.29
N PRO A 375 -8.28 26.31 5.20
CA PRO A 375 -9.15 25.12 5.06
C PRO A 375 -10.63 25.40 4.80
N ILE A 376 -11.14 26.58 5.20
CA ILE A 376 -12.53 26.99 4.96
C ILE A 376 -12.90 27.02 3.46
N TRP A 377 -11.89 27.06 2.59
CA TRP A 377 -12.02 27.06 1.13
C TRP A 377 -11.99 25.67 0.49
N LYS A 378 -11.88 24.60 1.28
CA LYS A 378 -11.93 23.23 0.77
C LYS A 378 -13.23 22.98 0.00
N ASN A 379 -13.14 22.43 -1.21
CA ASN A 379 -14.24 22.23 -2.17
C ASN A 379 -14.92 23.51 -2.69
N LYS A 380 -14.31 24.69 -2.52
CA LYS A 380 -14.86 25.98 -2.96
C LYS A 380 -13.95 26.72 -3.95
N MET A 381 -12.82 26.12 -4.28
CA MET A 381 -11.87 26.66 -5.25
C MET A 381 -12.16 26.11 -6.65
N GLN A 382 -11.75 26.86 -7.64
CA GLN A 382 -11.77 26.48 -9.05
C GLN A 382 -10.62 27.19 -9.75
N GLY A 383 -10.19 26.69 -10.90
CA GLY A 383 -9.13 27.28 -11.70
C GLY A 383 -8.01 26.29 -11.98
N LEU A 384 -6.88 26.81 -12.43
CA LEU A 384 -5.69 26.01 -12.71
C LEU A 384 -5.11 25.34 -11.45
N CYS A 385 -5.33 25.91 -10.27
CA CYS A 385 -4.91 25.31 -9.01
C CYS A 385 -5.80 24.15 -8.50
N GLY A 386 -6.75 23.68 -9.29
CA GLY A 386 -7.69 22.63 -8.87
C GLY A 386 -8.83 23.14 -7.99
N ASP A 387 -9.53 22.21 -7.35
CA ASP A 387 -10.74 22.51 -6.55
C ASP A 387 -10.52 22.43 -5.02
N PHE A 388 -9.31 22.03 -4.60
CA PHE A 388 -8.88 21.93 -3.21
C PHE A 388 -9.80 21.00 -2.42
N ASN A 389 -9.89 19.73 -2.83
CA ASN A 389 -10.72 18.71 -2.19
C ASN A 389 -9.88 17.60 -1.51
N GLY A 390 -8.59 17.53 -1.80
CA GLY A 390 -7.64 16.53 -1.31
C GLY A 390 -7.39 15.36 -2.28
N ASP A 391 -7.89 15.42 -3.52
CA ASP A 391 -7.74 14.41 -4.56
C ASP A 391 -7.11 15.01 -5.82
N ALA A 392 -5.78 14.87 -5.93
CA ALA A 392 -5.02 15.32 -7.09
C ALA A 392 -5.51 14.74 -8.44
N SER A 393 -6.22 13.60 -8.42
CA SER A 393 -6.63 12.90 -9.65
C SER A 393 -7.79 13.58 -10.38
N ASP A 394 -8.51 14.48 -9.71
CA ASP A 394 -9.66 15.17 -10.29
C ASP A 394 -9.49 16.70 -10.43
N ASP A 395 -8.28 17.21 -10.18
CA ASP A 395 -7.96 18.63 -10.28
C ASP A 395 -8.22 19.26 -11.67
N PHE A 396 -8.15 18.45 -12.73
CA PHE A 396 -8.27 18.93 -14.12
C PHE A 396 -9.71 19.19 -14.55
N ARG A 397 -10.51 19.86 -13.71
CA ARG A 397 -11.91 20.20 -13.99
C ARG A 397 -12.03 21.50 -14.79
N SER A 398 -12.86 21.47 -15.82
CA SER A 398 -13.21 22.66 -16.59
C SER A 398 -14.12 23.61 -15.79
N PRO A 399 -14.27 24.90 -16.19
CA PRO A 399 -15.21 25.82 -15.55
C PRO A 399 -16.68 25.35 -15.59
N SER A 400 -17.05 24.51 -16.56
CA SER A 400 -18.38 23.90 -16.65
C SER A 400 -18.61 22.76 -15.67
N GLY A 401 -17.59 22.35 -14.91
CA GLY A 401 -17.61 21.14 -14.09
C GLY A 401 -17.55 19.88 -14.95
N GLY A 402 -18.08 18.78 -14.40
CA GLY A 402 -18.11 17.47 -15.05
C GLY A 402 -16.89 16.60 -14.72
N MET A 403 -16.61 15.63 -15.59
CA MET A 403 -15.46 14.73 -15.45
C MET A 403 -14.14 15.52 -15.61
N PRO A 404 -13.10 15.16 -14.85
CA PRO A 404 -11.78 15.75 -15.03
C PRO A 404 -11.24 15.45 -16.42
N LEU A 405 -10.52 16.41 -16.98
CA LEU A 405 -9.81 16.30 -18.25
C LEU A 405 -8.51 15.52 -18.04
N VAL A 406 -8.04 14.84 -19.08
CA VAL A 406 -6.83 14.00 -18.99
C VAL A 406 -5.57 14.79 -19.35
N LEU A 407 -5.68 15.75 -20.27
CA LEU A 407 -4.54 16.48 -20.81
C LEU A 407 -4.43 17.86 -20.18
N ALA A 408 -3.25 18.15 -19.60
CA ALA A 408 -2.94 19.44 -18.98
C ALA A 408 -3.20 20.64 -19.90
N LYS A 409 -2.86 20.53 -21.19
CA LYS A 409 -3.12 21.59 -22.19
C LYS A 409 -4.61 21.88 -22.39
N ASP A 410 -5.47 20.85 -22.37
CA ASP A 410 -6.91 21.00 -22.62
C ASP A 410 -7.60 21.56 -21.37
N PHE A 411 -7.13 21.11 -20.21
CA PHE A 411 -7.47 21.72 -18.93
C PHE A 411 -7.09 23.20 -18.89
N ALA A 412 -5.84 23.53 -19.22
CA ALA A 412 -5.37 24.90 -19.22
C ALA A 412 -6.15 25.80 -20.19
N ASP A 413 -6.43 25.30 -21.40
CA ASP A 413 -7.22 25.99 -22.41
C ASP A 413 -8.66 26.30 -21.98
N SER A 414 -9.23 25.47 -21.11
CA SER A 414 -10.57 25.68 -20.58
C SER A 414 -10.64 26.88 -19.61
N TRP A 415 -9.51 27.29 -19.03
CA TRP A 415 -9.39 28.37 -18.04
C TRP A 415 -8.87 29.70 -18.61
N ARG A 416 -8.84 29.84 -19.94
CA ARG A 416 -8.50 31.11 -20.62
C ARG A 416 -9.53 32.18 -20.31
N VAL A 417 -9.07 33.38 -19.96
CA VAL A 417 -9.96 34.52 -19.69
C VAL A 417 -10.66 34.98 -20.97
N HIS A 418 -9.96 34.93 -22.10
CA HIS A 418 -10.46 35.41 -23.38
C HIS A 418 -10.49 34.34 -24.46
N LYS A 419 -11.57 34.34 -25.26
CA LYS A 419 -11.73 33.39 -26.38
C LYS A 419 -10.72 33.58 -27.51
N PHE A 420 -10.18 34.80 -27.66
CA PHE A 420 -9.18 35.11 -28.69
C PHE A 420 -7.77 34.63 -28.33
N CYS A 421 -7.56 34.18 -27.10
CA CYS A 421 -6.28 33.63 -26.67
C CYS A 421 -5.87 32.45 -27.58
N PRO A 422 -4.58 32.30 -27.91
CA PRO A 422 -4.08 31.09 -28.55
C PRO A 422 -4.34 29.87 -27.66
N LYS A 423 -4.30 28.67 -28.27
CA LYS A 423 -4.37 27.42 -27.52
C LYS A 423 -3.03 27.13 -26.84
N ALA A 424 -3.10 26.53 -25.66
CA ALA A 424 -1.95 26.06 -24.91
C ALA A 424 -1.22 24.95 -25.67
N LYS A 425 0.10 24.95 -25.56
CA LYS A 425 0.98 23.94 -26.13
C LYS A 425 1.53 23.06 -25.01
N HIS A 426 1.95 21.85 -25.37
CA HIS A 426 2.81 21.07 -24.48
C HIS A 426 4.18 21.74 -24.42
N PRO A 427 4.84 21.82 -23.25
CA PRO A 427 6.17 22.39 -23.18
C PRO A 427 7.15 21.65 -24.08
N ASP A 428 7.95 22.41 -24.82
CA ASP A 428 8.94 21.82 -25.71
C ASP A 428 10.21 21.41 -24.94
N ASP A 429 10.83 20.29 -25.32
CA ASP A 429 12.12 19.88 -24.74
C ASP A 429 13.24 20.83 -25.24
N ALA A 430 13.51 21.85 -24.42
CA ALA A 430 14.52 22.86 -24.69
C ALA A 430 15.94 22.26 -24.77
N CYS A 431 16.25 21.26 -23.95
CA CYS A 431 17.56 20.59 -23.95
C CYS A 431 17.75 19.74 -25.20
N GLY A 432 16.69 19.08 -25.68
CA GLY A 432 16.68 18.37 -26.95
C GLY A 432 16.90 19.28 -28.16
N ARG A 433 16.37 20.52 -28.13
CA ARG A 433 16.55 21.52 -29.20
C ARG A 433 17.90 22.23 -29.15
N ASN A 434 18.42 22.47 -27.95
CA ASN A 434 19.71 23.12 -27.73
C ASN A 434 20.71 22.17 -27.03
N PRO A 435 21.21 21.11 -27.70
CA PRO A 435 22.15 20.16 -27.10
C PRO A 435 23.47 20.78 -26.61
N ARG A 436 23.82 21.98 -27.12
CA ARG A 436 25.04 22.71 -26.71
C ARG A 436 24.89 23.43 -25.37
N GLU A 437 23.66 23.67 -24.92
CA GLU A 437 23.34 24.30 -23.63
C GLU A 437 22.98 23.25 -22.55
N GLY A 438 22.58 22.05 -22.96
CA GLY A 438 22.24 20.92 -22.08
C GLY A 438 23.33 20.47 -21.07
N PRO A 439 24.62 20.26 -21.46
CA PRO A 439 25.61 19.68 -20.55
C PRO A 439 26.05 20.62 -19.41
N GLY A 440 25.64 21.89 -19.42
CA GLY A 440 25.87 22.83 -18.31
C GLY A 440 24.73 22.88 -17.28
N LEU A 441 23.59 22.25 -17.55
CA LEU A 441 22.38 22.28 -16.72
C LEU A 441 22.05 20.92 -16.06
N ASP A 442 22.76 19.84 -16.41
CA ASP A 442 22.74 18.55 -15.71
C ASP A 442 23.43 18.67 -14.34
N ILE A 443 22.85 19.46 -13.44
CA ILE A 443 23.10 19.31 -12.01
C ILE A 443 22.23 18.13 -11.60
N ASN A 444 22.83 17.02 -11.19
CA ASN A 444 22.14 15.93 -10.51
C ASN A 444 21.39 16.46 -9.28
N VAL A 445 20.17 16.95 -9.46
CA VAL A 445 19.28 17.29 -8.36
C VAL A 445 18.64 15.98 -7.92
N ALA A 446 19.34 15.27 -7.04
CA ALA A 446 18.70 14.28 -6.20
C ALA A 446 17.63 15.00 -5.38
N TYR A 447 16.36 14.79 -5.73
CA TYR A 447 15.23 15.21 -4.90
C TYR A 447 15.30 14.46 -3.57
N SER A 448 15.96 15.05 -2.59
CA SER A 448 15.68 14.79 -1.18
C SER A 448 14.67 15.85 -0.75
N ARG A 449 13.49 15.40 -0.31
CA ARG A 449 12.52 16.26 0.39
C ARG A 449 13.16 16.73 1.69
N LEU A 450 13.84 17.87 1.64
CA LEU A 450 14.39 18.54 2.82
C LEU A 450 13.33 19.51 3.35
N THR A 451 12.62 19.09 4.39
CA THR A 451 11.92 20.02 5.27
C THR A 451 12.96 20.77 6.11
N SER A 452 12.94 22.10 5.95
CA SER A 452 13.48 23.14 6.83
C SER A 452 14.85 22.94 7.53
N SER A 453 15.74 23.90 7.26
CA SER A 453 16.90 24.29 8.08
C SER A 453 18.21 23.51 7.89
N SER A 454 18.88 23.71 6.75
CA SER A 454 20.36 23.68 6.69
C SER A 454 20.87 24.37 5.42
N LEU A 455 21.67 25.42 5.61
CA LEU A 455 22.32 26.20 4.55
C LEU A 455 23.59 25.46 4.09
N VAL A 456 23.57 24.81 2.92
CA VAL A 456 24.79 24.22 2.34
C VAL A 456 25.49 25.26 1.47
N ILE A 457 26.60 25.81 1.97
CA ILE A 457 27.52 26.64 1.19
C ILE A 457 28.40 25.71 0.35
N ILE A 458 28.12 25.61 -0.95
CA ILE A 458 29.02 24.97 -1.91
C ILE A 458 29.98 26.05 -2.44
N LYS A 459 31.25 26.01 -2.02
CA LYS A 459 32.33 26.77 -2.68
C LYS A 459 32.75 26.03 -3.94
N SER A 460 32.67 26.68 -5.11
CA SER A 460 33.31 26.20 -6.33
C SER A 460 34.83 26.39 -6.24
N LYS A 461 35.58 25.38 -6.69
CA LYS A 461 37.01 25.52 -7.00
C LYS A 461 37.19 26.01 -8.43
#